data_AF-M9LIV4-F1
#
_entry.id   AF-M9LIV4-F1
#
_cell.length_a   1.000
_cell.length_b   1.000
_cell.length_c   1.000
_cell.angle_alpha   90.00
_cell.angle_beta   90.00
_cell.angle_gamma   90.00
#
_symmetry.space_group_name_H-M   'P 1'
#
loop_
_entity.id
_entity.type
_entity.pdbx_description
1 polymer ?
#
loop_
_entity_poly.entity_id
_entity_poly.type
_entity_poly.pdbx_seq_one_letter_code
_entity_poly.pdbx_strand_id
1 'polypeptide(L)'
;MTEHIITHSGTFHADEALAVNLLRKLPRFASAPLTRTRDAATIDKGTIVVDVGATYDAAAHRYDHHQRGFDEVFDDKHATKLSSAGLVWKHFGREIVAAHLNLGDRDRETVELLYHKLYDDFVEAIDGIDNGIAQYPNELKPKYKSRTDLSARVGYLNPRWNEKSTDAELDARFERASAMAGKEFFDRLDYTFNAWLPARQIVVDALAKRTHPQLLVFDQFASWKDHLFTLEQELNIAPTERAIYVVYPDESGKWRVQAVPVSAESFISRKALPEPWRGIRDEALSQLTGIPGCIFVHQSGFIGGNATREGALKMASDALAHTGVEFIHSAPVAGDADGHSHSHAGGDHGHTHDIMEHPGKFNDRELPNYEARNWSERAFTVGIGGPVGSGKTALLLSLCRKLREKLNLGVVTNDIFTREDQEFLRRHAALTPETRIRAIETGGCPHAAIREDISANLDALEQLQAQFDTQLLFVESGGDNLAAAYSVELADFHVYVIDVAGGDKVPRKGGPSITQSDVLVINKIDLADQVGADLGVMKRDAHRVRDGGPTVFTSVKLDQGVDAVVEMILAARRIAGADKAGQPIQA
;
A
#
# COMPACT_ATOMS: atom_id res chain seq x y z
N MET A 1 -37.48 32.06 -1.81
CA MET A 1 -36.62 32.16 -3.01
C MET A 1 -35.86 30.86 -3.11
N THR A 2 -35.53 30.38 -4.30
CA THR A 2 -34.66 29.20 -4.45
C THR A 2 -33.28 29.57 -3.94
N GLU A 3 -32.73 28.80 -3.00
CA GLU A 3 -31.36 28.98 -2.51
C GLU A 3 -30.37 28.93 -3.68
N HIS A 4 -29.34 29.78 -3.68
CA HIS A 4 -28.37 29.89 -4.77
C HIS A 4 -26.94 29.98 -4.20
N ILE A 5 -26.09 29.05 -4.63
CA ILE A 5 -24.67 28.99 -4.26
C ILE A 5 -23.84 29.76 -5.30
N ILE A 6 -22.95 30.64 -4.84
CA ILE A 6 -22.01 31.37 -5.71
C ILE A 6 -20.57 31.10 -5.27
N THR A 7 -19.69 30.89 -6.25
CA THR A 7 -18.23 30.88 -6.07
C THR A 7 -17.53 31.52 -7.26
N HIS A 8 -16.20 31.64 -7.26
CA HIS A 8 -15.49 32.29 -8.34
C HIS A 8 -15.45 31.44 -9.63
N SER A 9 -15.31 32.12 -10.77
CA SER A 9 -14.98 31.50 -12.06
C SER A 9 -13.47 31.38 -12.25
N GLY A 10 -13.05 30.57 -13.23
CA GLY A 10 -11.64 30.34 -13.59
C GLY A 10 -11.02 29.09 -12.96
N THR A 11 -9.71 29.15 -12.71
CA THR A 11 -8.95 28.11 -11.98
C THR A 11 -9.53 27.92 -10.59
N PHE A 12 -9.75 26.68 -10.20
CA PHE A 12 -10.37 26.30 -8.93
C PHE A 12 -9.44 25.46 -8.04
N HIS A 13 -9.70 25.45 -6.74
CA HIS A 13 -8.96 24.75 -5.71
C HIS A 13 -9.86 23.73 -4.98
N ALA A 14 -9.30 23.09 -3.95
CA ALA A 14 -10.03 22.05 -3.22
C ALA A 14 -10.97 22.63 -2.16
N ASP A 15 -10.72 23.84 -1.66
CA ASP A 15 -11.51 24.43 -0.60
C ASP A 15 -12.91 24.80 -1.11
N GLU A 16 -13.02 25.53 -2.21
CA GLU A 16 -14.31 25.95 -2.74
C GLU A 16 -15.03 24.78 -3.45
N ALA A 17 -14.27 23.84 -4.03
CA ALA A 17 -14.82 22.57 -4.49
C ALA A 17 -15.46 21.74 -3.36
N LEU A 18 -14.80 21.62 -2.21
CA LEU A 18 -15.33 20.91 -1.04
C LEU A 18 -16.50 21.69 -0.41
N ALA A 19 -16.36 23.00 -0.22
CA ALA A 19 -17.38 23.87 0.36
C ALA A 19 -18.73 23.73 -0.37
N VAL A 20 -18.72 23.77 -1.71
CA VAL A 20 -19.93 23.58 -2.52
C VAL A 20 -20.56 22.20 -2.28
N ASN A 21 -19.74 21.15 -2.17
CA ASN A 21 -20.27 19.80 -1.95
C ASN A 21 -20.87 19.64 -0.56
N LEU A 22 -20.18 20.15 0.47
CA LEU A 22 -20.63 20.16 1.86
C LEU A 22 -21.99 20.86 1.98
N LEU A 23 -22.14 22.04 1.38
CA LEU A 23 -23.40 22.77 1.37
C LEU A 23 -24.52 21.97 0.73
N ARG A 24 -24.28 21.36 -0.43
CA ARG A 24 -25.26 20.51 -1.14
C ARG A 24 -25.70 19.28 -0.35
N LYS A 25 -25.02 18.92 0.74
CA LYS A 25 -25.51 17.86 1.63
C LYS A 25 -26.71 18.30 2.47
N LEU A 26 -26.87 19.61 2.72
CA LEU A 26 -27.99 20.16 3.45
C LEU A 26 -29.25 20.21 2.57
N PRO A 27 -30.43 19.80 3.08
CA PRO A 27 -31.67 19.77 2.28
C PRO A 27 -32.01 21.11 1.61
N ARG A 28 -31.70 22.24 2.25
CA ARG A 28 -31.93 23.59 1.68
C ARG A 28 -31.10 23.88 0.43
N PHE A 29 -29.90 23.30 0.33
CA PHE A 29 -28.96 23.55 -0.77
C PHE A 29 -28.82 22.38 -1.75
N ALA A 30 -29.43 21.22 -1.47
CA ALA A 30 -29.26 19.99 -2.26
C ALA A 30 -29.55 20.17 -3.76
N SER A 31 -30.54 21.00 -4.10
CA SER A 31 -30.92 21.34 -5.47
C SER A 31 -30.62 22.80 -5.83
N ALA A 32 -29.83 23.51 -5.02
CA ALA A 32 -29.49 24.89 -5.28
C ALA A 32 -28.62 25.00 -6.54
N PRO A 33 -28.96 25.88 -7.51
CA PRO A 33 -28.07 26.17 -8.62
C PRO A 33 -26.72 26.69 -8.10
N LEU A 34 -25.67 26.39 -8.86
CA LEU A 34 -24.33 26.94 -8.66
C LEU A 34 -24.04 27.93 -9.78
N THR A 35 -23.61 29.15 -9.42
CA THR A 35 -23.03 30.10 -10.39
C THR A 35 -21.58 30.36 -10.04
N ARG A 36 -20.70 30.20 -11.04
CA ARG A 36 -19.28 30.54 -10.94
C ARG A 36 -19.04 31.87 -11.62
N THR A 37 -18.68 32.91 -10.86
CA THR A 37 -18.53 34.28 -11.40
C THR A 37 -17.64 35.15 -10.53
N ARG A 38 -17.08 36.21 -11.11
CA ARG A 38 -16.39 37.30 -10.38
C ARG A 38 -17.13 38.64 -10.51
N ASP A 39 -18.33 38.63 -11.09
CA ASP A 39 -19.18 39.82 -11.22
C ASP A 39 -19.87 40.15 -9.88
N ALA A 40 -19.53 41.32 -9.32
CA ALA A 40 -20.02 41.75 -8.01
C ALA A 40 -21.56 41.80 -7.93
N ALA A 41 -22.22 42.29 -8.99
CA ALA A 41 -23.68 42.40 -9.01
C ALA A 41 -24.39 41.03 -9.01
N THR A 42 -23.72 39.99 -9.50
CA THR A 42 -24.19 38.60 -9.42
C THR A 42 -23.89 38.02 -8.04
N ILE A 43 -22.68 38.23 -7.52
CA ILE A 43 -22.26 37.78 -6.17
C ILE A 43 -23.23 38.29 -5.09
N ASP A 44 -23.62 39.56 -5.15
CA ASP A 44 -24.52 40.18 -4.17
C ASP A 44 -25.90 39.51 -4.10
N LYS A 45 -26.32 38.82 -5.17
CA LYS A 45 -27.60 38.10 -5.25
C LYS A 45 -27.54 36.68 -4.71
N GLY A 46 -26.34 36.16 -4.43
CA GLY A 46 -26.13 34.81 -3.91
C GLY A 46 -26.72 34.65 -2.51
N THR A 47 -27.39 33.52 -2.28
CA THR A 47 -27.91 33.19 -0.95
C THR A 47 -26.80 32.74 -0.02
N ILE A 48 -25.82 32.04 -0.57
CA ILE A 48 -24.56 31.70 0.09
C ILE A 48 -23.42 31.87 -0.92
N VAL A 49 -22.35 32.52 -0.48
CA VAL A 49 -21.19 32.84 -1.32
C VAL A 49 -19.95 32.25 -0.67
N VAL A 50 -19.18 31.48 -1.43
CA VAL A 50 -17.94 30.83 -0.97
C VAL A 50 -16.81 31.19 -1.92
N ASP A 51 -15.65 31.53 -1.35
CA ASP A 51 -14.41 31.84 -2.09
C ASP A 51 -14.49 32.97 -3.12
N VAL A 52 -15.45 33.89 -2.94
CA VAL A 52 -15.53 35.08 -3.79
C VAL A 52 -16.22 36.24 -3.06
N GLY A 53 -15.82 37.47 -3.41
CA GLY A 53 -16.40 38.71 -2.88
C GLY A 53 -15.55 39.38 -1.79
N ALA A 54 -14.42 38.80 -1.41
CA ALA A 54 -13.45 39.31 -0.44
C ALA A 54 -14.13 39.75 0.88
N THR A 55 -15.07 38.94 1.37
CA THR A 55 -15.84 39.22 2.58
C THR A 55 -16.13 37.94 3.33
N TYR A 56 -15.78 37.91 4.62
CA TYR A 56 -16.30 36.96 5.59
C TYR A 56 -17.35 37.64 6.47
N ASP A 57 -18.59 37.18 6.36
CA ASP A 57 -19.70 37.56 7.21
C ASP A 57 -20.64 36.34 7.34
N ALA A 58 -20.55 35.66 8.48
CA ALA A 58 -21.34 34.47 8.74
C ALA A 58 -22.85 34.76 8.79
N ALA A 59 -23.28 35.94 9.24
CA ALA A 59 -24.68 36.31 9.30
C ALA A 59 -25.27 36.57 7.90
N ALA A 60 -24.43 37.05 6.98
CA ALA A 60 -24.78 37.25 5.57
C ALA A 60 -24.42 36.07 4.66
N HIS A 61 -23.96 34.93 5.22
CA HIS A 61 -23.49 33.76 4.48
C HIS A 61 -22.44 34.09 3.40
N ARG A 62 -21.47 34.93 3.76
CA ARG A 62 -20.30 35.24 2.93
C ARG A 62 -19.08 34.56 3.55
N TYR A 63 -18.50 33.62 2.83
CA TYR A 63 -17.41 32.76 3.30
C TYR A 63 -16.23 32.83 2.33
N ASP A 64 -15.64 34.01 2.23
CA ASP A 64 -14.36 34.24 1.54
C ASP A 64 -13.30 34.63 2.58
N HIS A 65 -12.07 34.17 2.37
CA HIS A 65 -10.92 34.38 3.25
C HIS A 65 -9.87 35.34 2.65
N HIS A 66 -10.04 35.80 1.40
CA HIS A 66 -9.06 36.59 0.66
C HIS A 66 -8.95 38.07 1.08
N GLN A 67 -9.79 38.54 2.01
CA GLN A 67 -9.75 39.91 2.51
C GLN A 67 -8.50 40.18 3.36
N ARG A 68 -7.99 41.40 3.22
CA ARG A 68 -6.86 41.87 4.02
C ARG A 68 -7.21 41.83 5.52
N GLY A 69 -6.34 41.20 6.31
CA GLY A 69 -6.52 41.10 7.75
C GLY A 69 -7.44 39.96 8.20
N PHE A 70 -7.76 39.02 7.30
CA PHE A 70 -8.43 37.79 7.71
C PHE A 70 -7.49 36.89 8.51
N ASP A 71 -7.89 36.59 9.75
CA ASP A 71 -7.14 35.80 10.73
C ASP A 71 -8.06 34.79 11.47
N GLU A 72 -9.23 34.46 10.91
CA GLU A 72 -10.16 33.52 11.55
C GLU A 72 -9.59 32.10 11.55
N VAL A 73 -9.67 31.44 12.71
CA VAL A 73 -9.26 30.05 12.94
C VAL A 73 -10.47 29.23 13.42
N PHE A 74 -10.37 27.90 13.42
CA PHE A 74 -11.49 27.03 13.78
C PHE A 74 -11.98 27.24 15.23
N ASP A 75 -11.06 27.18 16.18
CA ASP A 75 -11.28 27.41 17.61
C ASP A 75 -9.96 27.82 18.29
N ASP A 76 -9.93 27.87 19.62
CA ASP A 76 -8.78 28.28 20.44
C ASP A 76 -7.62 27.26 20.46
N LYS A 77 -7.81 26.06 19.90
CA LYS A 77 -6.78 25.01 19.82
C LYS A 77 -6.03 25.02 18.50
N HIS A 78 -6.55 25.73 17.50
CA HIS A 78 -6.01 25.73 16.13
C HIS A 78 -5.39 27.08 15.78
N ALA A 79 -4.29 27.04 15.03
CA ALA A 79 -3.60 28.21 14.51
C ALA A 79 -3.74 28.38 12.99
N THR A 80 -4.27 27.37 12.30
CA THR A 80 -4.47 27.36 10.85
C THR A 80 -5.61 28.31 10.48
N LYS A 81 -5.32 29.28 9.61
CA LYS A 81 -6.34 30.16 9.05
C LYS A 81 -7.30 29.36 8.19
N LEU A 82 -8.60 29.65 8.29
CA LEU A 82 -9.62 28.94 7.53
C LEU A 82 -9.61 29.35 6.05
N SER A 83 -9.80 28.38 5.16
CA SER A 83 -10.21 28.60 3.76
C SER A 83 -11.74 28.63 3.67
N SER A 84 -12.29 28.71 2.46
CA SER A 84 -13.74 28.66 2.27
C SER A 84 -14.36 27.33 2.73
N ALA A 85 -13.63 26.21 2.60
CA ALA A 85 -14.04 24.92 3.16
C ALA A 85 -14.11 24.96 4.70
N GLY A 86 -13.06 25.44 5.35
CA GLY A 86 -13.00 25.58 6.81
C GLY A 86 -14.09 26.49 7.37
N LEU A 87 -14.38 27.61 6.68
CA LEU A 87 -15.48 28.51 7.03
C LEU A 87 -16.84 27.82 6.91
N VAL A 88 -17.13 27.16 5.80
CA VAL A 88 -18.38 26.39 5.65
C VAL A 88 -18.47 25.29 6.71
N TRP A 89 -17.38 24.57 6.97
CA TRP A 89 -17.35 23.53 8.00
C TRP A 89 -17.63 24.12 9.38
N LYS A 90 -16.98 25.22 9.75
CA LYS A 90 -17.17 25.87 11.06
C LYS A 90 -18.63 26.21 11.36
N HIS A 91 -19.36 26.70 10.36
CA HIS A 91 -20.75 27.16 10.53
C HIS A 91 -21.79 26.08 10.28
N PHE A 92 -21.54 25.13 9.37
CA PHE A 92 -22.53 24.14 8.95
C PHE A 92 -22.15 22.69 9.25
N GLY A 93 -20.93 22.42 9.70
CA GLY A 93 -20.39 21.06 9.84
C GLY A 93 -21.24 20.16 10.73
N ARG A 94 -21.77 20.70 11.83
CA ARG A 94 -22.71 19.99 12.71
C ARG A 94 -23.98 19.57 11.98
N GLU A 95 -24.59 20.50 11.24
CA GLU A 95 -25.79 20.22 10.43
C GLU A 95 -25.48 19.21 9.31
N ILE A 96 -24.31 19.32 8.68
CA ILE A 96 -23.86 18.41 7.61
C ILE A 96 -23.68 16.99 8.14
N VAL A 97 -23.01 16.82 9.28
CA VAL A 97 -22.83 15.52 9.93
C VAL A 97 -24.19 14.91 10.29
N ALA A 98 -25.05 15.69 10.94
CA ALA A 98 -26.39 15.23 11.33
C ALA A 98 -27.23 14.83 10.11
N ALA A 99 -27.22 15.63 9.04
CA ALA A 99 -27.94 15.33 7.80
C ALA A 99 -27.35 14.12 7.06
N HIS A 100 -26.03 13.93 7.08
CA HIS A 100 -25.38 12.81 6.39
C HIS A 100 -25.66 11.48 7.05
N LEU A 101 -25.54 11.43 8.38
CA LEU A 101 -25.69 10.21 9.17
C LEU A 101 -27.12 9.99 9.69
N ASN A 102 -28.05 10.90 9.37
CA ASN A 102 -29.43 10.88 9.85
C ASN A 102 -29.51 10.85 11.39
N LEU A 103 -28.73 11.72 12.05
CA LEU A 103 -28.64 11.84 13.50
C LEU A 103 -29.53 12.99 14.01
N GLY A 104 -30.08 12.83 15.22
CA GLY A 104 -30.97 13.82 15.85
C GLY A 104 -30.40 14.42 17.13
N ASP A 105 -31.23 15.18 17.86
CA ASP A 105 -30.81 15.90 19.08
C ASP A 105 -30.18 15.01 20.17
N ARG A 106 -30.61 13.74 20.26
CA ARG A 106 -30.06 12.77 21.22
C ARG A 106 -28.61 12.38 20.93
N ASP A 107 -28.15 12.60 19.70
CA ASP A 107 -26.84 12.21 19.20
C ASP A 107 -25.86 13.40 19.18
N ARG A 108 -26.21 14.51 19.87
CA ARG A 108 -25.45 15.77 19.83
C ARG A 108 -23.99 15.59 20.20
N GLU A 109 -23.68 14.81 21.22
CA GLU A 109 -22.28 14.55 21.63
C GLU A 109 -21.50 13.82 20.53
N THR A 110 -22.13 12.85 19.86
CA THR A 110 -21.56 12.15 18.71
C THR A 110 -21.31 13.12 17.55
N VAL A 111 -22.26 14.01 17.27
CA VAL A 111 -22.13 15.04 16.22
C VAL A 111 -20.98 15.98 16.54
N GLU A 112 -20.86 16.47 17.78
CA GLU A 112 -19.76 17.35 18.20
C GLU A 112 -18.40 16.65 18.08
N LEU A 113 -18.31 15.38 18.49
CA LEU A 113 -17.09 14.60 18.37
C LEU A 113 -16.65 14.44 16.90
N LEU A 114 -17.58 14.06 16.00
CA LEU A 114 -17.30 13.93 14.58
C LEU A 114 -16.96 15.26 13.92
N TYR A 115 -17.60 16.35 14.36
CA TYR A 115 -17.36 17.71 13.88
C TYR A 115 -15.91 18.15 14.11
N HIS A 116 -15.39 17.96 15.32
CA HIS A 116 -13.98 18.24 15.63
C HIS A 116 -13.05 17.24 14.94
N LYS A 117 -13.35 15.94 15.04
CA LYS A 117 -12.50 14.88 14.47
C LYS A 117 -12.26 15.05 12.97
N LEU A 118 -13.28 15.42 12.20
CA LEU A 118 -13.12 15.65 10.76
C LEU A 118 -12.48 16.98 10.40
N TYR A 119 -12.51 17.97 11.30
CA TYR A 119 -11.70 19.16 11.08
C TYR A 119 -10.22 18.79 11.15
N ASP A 120 -9.81 18.18 12.26
CA ASP A 120 -8.41 17.82 12.55
C ASP A 120 -7.85 16.83 11.51
N ASP A 121 -8.63 15.81 11.11
CA ASP A 121 -8.16 14.76 10.21
C ASP A 121 -8.29 15.09 8.71
N PHE A 122 -9.04 16.13 8.35
CA PHE A 122 -9.40 16.38 6.94
C PHE A 122 -9.43 17.85 6.55
N VAL A 123 -10.27 18.66 7.18
CA VAL A 123 -10.54 20.04 6.70
C VAL A 123 -9.35 20.96 6.95
N GLU A 124 -8.66 20.83 8.08
CA GLU A 124 -7.52 21.68 8.42
C GLU A 124 -6.39 21.58 7.38
N ALA A 125 -6.17 20.40 6.79
CA ALA A 125 -5.17 20.22 5.75
C ALA A 125 -5.51 21.02 4.47
N ILE A 126 -6.79 21.14 4.14
CA ILE A 126 -7.25 21.95 3.00
C ILE A 126 -7.06 23.43 3.32
N ASP A 127 -7.47 23.86 4.51
CA ASP A 127 -7.29 25.22 5.01
C ASP A 127 -5.81 25.65 4.96
N GLY A 128 -4.92 24.78 5.45
CA GLY A 128 -3.48 25.02 5.46
C GLY A 128 -2.89 25.13 4.06
N ILE A 129 -3.22 24.20 3.15
CA ILE A 129 -2.69 24.21 1.78
C ILE A 129 -3.15 25.47 1.03
N ASP A 130 -4.43 25.81 1.15
CA ASP A 130 -5.03 26.91 0.42
C ASP A 130 -4.50 28.28 0.91
N ASN A 131 -4.34 28.45 2.22
CA ASN A 131 -3.69 29.63 2.80
C ASN A 131 -2.15 29.65 2.63
N GLY A 132 -1.55 28.67 1.94
CA GLY A 132 -0.11 28.59 1.72
C GLY A 132 0.70 28.34 2.99
N ILE A 133 0.11 27.71 4.00
CA ILE A 133 0.74 27.36 5.28
C ILE A 133 1.55 26.07 5.08
N ALA A 134 2.84 26.14 5.38
CA ALA A 134 3.71 24.96 5.32
C ALA A 134 3.43 24.02 6.50
N GLN A 135 3.26 22.72 6.22
CA GLN A 135 3.04 21.69 7.24
C GLN A 135 4.21 21.54 8.22
N TYR A 136 5.42 21.90 7.78
CA TYR A 136 6.64 21.87 8.58
C TYR A 136 7.45 23.15 8.31
N PRO A 137 8.39 23.52 9.21
CA PRO A 137 9.29 24.64 8.97
C PRO A 137 10.01 24.53 7.61
N ASN A 138 10.05 25.64 6.85
CA ASN A 138 10.56 25.67 5.48
C ASN A 138 12.06 25.35 5.36
N GLU A 139 12.79 25.40 6.48
CA GLU A 139 14.20 25.04 6.56
C GLU A 139 14.42 23.52 6.42
N LEU A 140 13.39 22.71 6.68
CA LEU A 140 13.46 21.25 6.57
C LEU A 140 13.25 20.81 5.12
N LYS A 141 14.25 20.10 4.58
CA LYS A 141 14.14 19.48 3.25
C LYS A 141 13.37 18.16 3.36
N PRO A 142 12.20 18.00 2.69
CA PRO A 142 11.47 16.74 2.73
C PRO A 142 12.27 15.64 2.02
N LYS A 143 12.21 14.41 2.55
CA LYS A 143 12.90 13.25 1.96
C LYS A 143 12.38 12.90 0.57
N TYR A 144 11.10 13.19 0.30
CA TYR A 144 10.44 13.01 -0.99
C TYR A 144 9.34 14.05 -1.17
N LYS A 145 8.85 14.23 -2.41
CA LYS A 145 7.72 15.10 -2.71
C LYS A 145 6.46 14.25 -2.85
N SER A 146 5.42 14.55 -2.08
CA SER A 146 4.08 14.00 -2.30
C SER A 146 3.24 15.01 -3.08
N ARG A 147 2.44 14.53 -4.03
CA ARG A 147 1.47 15.33 -4.83
C ARG A 147 0.19 14.54 -5.06
N THR A 148 -0.18 13.75 -4.06
CA THR A 148 -1.30 12.81 -4.11
C THR A 148 -2.46 13.22 -3.19
N ASP A 149 -2.31 14.30 -2.44
CA ASP A 149 -3.35 14.89 -1.62
C ASP A 149 -4.54 15.40 -2.45
N LEU A 150 -5.66 15.66 -1.78
CA LEU A 150 -6.89 16.09 -2.42
C LEU A 150 -6.70 17.41 -3.18
N SER A 151 -5.98 18.38 -2.62
CA SER A 151 -5.69 19.67 -3.27
C SER A 151 -4.90 19.49 -4.57
N ALA A 152 -3.89 18.62 -4.58
CA ALA A 152 -3.16 18.28 -5.80
C ALA A 152 -4.06 17.60 -6.85
N ARG A 153 -4.91 16.66 -6.43
CA ARG A 153 -5.85 15.94 -7.32
C ARG A 153 -6.90 16.87 -7.93
N VAL A 154 -7.47 17.77 -7.14
CA VAL A 154 -8.36 18.83 -7.64
C VAL A 154 -7.61 19.75 -8.60
N GLY A 155 -6.38 20.14 -8.26
CA GLY A 155 -5.49 20.90 -9.14
C GLY A 155 -5.31 20.26 -10.52
N TYR A 156 -5.16 18.94 -10.60
CA TYR A 156 -5.03 18.22 -11.88
C TYR A 156 -6.30 18.19 -12.75
N LEU A 157 -7.46 18.59 -12.22
CA LEU A 157 -8.70 18.73 -13.01
C LEU A 157 -8.80 20.09 -13.71
N ASN A 158 -8.02 21.09 -13.30
CA ASN A 158 -7.96 22.37 -14.01
C ASN A 158 -7.42 22.19 -15.45
N PRO A 159 -7.78 23.09 -16.39
CA PRO A 159 -7.15 23.13 -17.70
C PRO A 159 -5.63 23.27 -17.62
N ARG A 160 -4.95 22.61 -18.55
CA ARG A 160 -3.50 22.75 -18.66
C ARG A 160 -3.17 24.17 -19.12
N TRP A 161 -2.00 24.68 -18.76
CA TRP A 161 -1.55 26.02 -19.17
C TRP A 161 -1.52 26.22 -20.69
N ASN A 162 -1.42 25.13 -21.47
CA ASN A 162 -1.40 25.13 -22.93
C ASN A 162 -2.72 24.64 -23.56
N GLU A 163 -3.80 24.59 -22.78
CA GLU A 163 -5.13 24.20 -23.21
C GLU A 163 -6.05 25.42 -23.25
N LYS A 164 -6.88 25.55 -24.29
CA LYS A 164 -7.98 26.52 -24.30
C LYS A 164 -9.21 25.86 -23.68
N SER A 165 -9.93 26.59 -22.84
CA SER A 165 -11.19 26.11 -22.26
C SER A 165 -12.22 27.24 -22.23
N THR A 166 -13.46 26.87 -22.50
CA THR A 166 -14.64 27.71 -22.31
C THR A 166 -15.08 27.67 -20.84
N ASP A 167 -15.87 28.65 -20.42
CA ASP A 167 -16.43 28.69 -19.06
C ASP A 167 -17.28 27.44 -18.75
N ALA A 168 -18.05 26.95 -19.73
CA ALA A 168 -18.84 25.73 -19.57
C ALA A 168 -17.98 24.48 -19.32
N GLU A 169 -16.82 24.37 -19.97
CA GLU A 169 -15.88 23.25 -19.75
C GLU A 169 -15.19 23.35 -18.39
N LEU A 170 -14.86 24.58 -17.95
CA LEU A 170 -14.33 24.86 -16.62
C LEU A 170 -15.34 24.50 -15.54
N ASP A 171 -16.61 24.85 -15.71
CA ASP A 171 -17.69 24.54 -14.77
C ASP A 171 -17.94 23.04 -14.71
N ALA A 172 -17.92 22.33 -15.83
CA ALA A 172 -18.01 20.87 -15.85
C ALA A 172 -16.79 20.19 -15.19
N ARG A 173 -15.60 20.80 -15.22
CA ARG A 173 -14.42 20.32 -14.46
C ARG A 173 -14.58 20.59 -12.97
N PHE A 174 -15.09 21.76 -12.60
CA PHE A 174 -15.38 22.12 -11.22
C PHE A 174 -16.39 21.17 -10.58
N GLU A 175 -17.49 20.84 -11.27
CA GLU A 175 -18.49 19.89 -10.76
C GLU A 175 -17.86 18.50 -10.48
N ARG A 176 -16.92 18.07 -11.33
CA ARG A 176 -16.15 16.83 -11.09
C ARG A 176 -15.21 16.95 -9.88
N ALA A 177 -14.55 18.09 -9.72
CA ALA A 177 -13.69 18.36 -8.56
C ALA A 177 -14.49 18.36 -7.25
N SER A 178 -15.64 19.06 -7.25
CA SER A 178 -16.55 19.13 -6.11
C SER A 178 -17.11 17.75 -5.74
N ALA A 179 -17.53 16.95 -6.73
CA ALA A 179 -17.98 15.58 -6.49
C ALA A 179 -16.87 14.68 -5.92
N MET A 180 -15.63 14.82 -6.41
CA MET A 180 -14.48 14.07 -5.91
C MET A 180 -14.12 14.44 -4.46
N ALA A 181 -14.02 15.74 -4.16
CA ALA A 181 -13.73 16.24 -2.82
C ALA A 181 -14.81 15.80 -1.82
N GLY A 182 -16.07 15.94 -2.21
CA GLY A 182 -17.22 15.49 -1.43
C GLY A 182 -17.22 13.99 -1.15
N LYS A 183 -17.01 13.17 -2.19
CA LYS A 183 -16.97 11.71 -2.02
C LYS A 183 -15.91 11.29 -1.01
N GLU A 184 -14.69 11.82 -1.14
CA GLU A 184 -13.60 11.48 -0.22
C GLU A 184 -13.88 11.93 1.21
N PHE A 185 -14.47 13.12 1.39
CA PHE A 185 -14.88 13.62 2.70
C PHE A 185 -15.96 12.72 3.34
N PHE A 186 -17.00 12.38 2.60
CA PHE A 186 -18.10 11.59 3.13
C PHE A 186 -17.75 10.12 3.35
N ASP A 187 -16.92 9.52 2.49
CA ASP A 187 -16.36 8.18 2.75
C ASP A 187 -15.56 8.20 4.08
N ARG A 188 -14.85 9.30 4.38
CA ARG A 188 -14.12 9.45 5.65
C ARG A 188 -15.07 9.64 6.84
N LEU A 189 -16.14 10.44 6.69
CA LEU A 189 -17.18 10.58 7.73
C LEU A 189 -17.83 9.22 8.04
N ASP A 190 -18.22 8.48 7.01
CA ASP A 190 -18.82 7.15 7.14
C ASP A 190 -17.87 6.17 7.83
N TYR A 191 -16.59 6.15 7.46
CA TYR A 191 -15.58 5.35 8.16
C TYR A 191 -15.44 5.77 9.63
N THR A 192 -15.39 7.08 9.88
CA THR A 192 -15.18 7.61 11.23
C THR A 192 -16.34 7.23 12.15
N PHE A 193 -17.57 7.30 11.65
CA PHE A 193 -18.77 6.93 12.40
C PHE A 193 -18.95 5.41 12.54
N ASN A 194 -18.82 4.65 11.46
CA ASN A 194 -19.16 3.22 11.45
C ASN A 194 -18.03 2.31 11.97
N ALA A 195 -16.76 2.75 11.89
CA ALA A 195 -15.60 1.92 12.25
C ALA A 195 -14.73 2.54 13.36
N TRP A 196 -14.33 3.81 13.24
CA TRP A 196 -13.44 4.43 14.23
C TRP A 196 -14.17 4.68 15.56
N LEU A 197 -15.38 5.23 15.55
CA LEU A 197 -16.09 5.60 16.78
C LEU A 197 -16.41 4.39 17.67
N PRO A 198 -16.97 3.27 17.18
CA PRO A 198 -17.24 2.09 18.00
C PRO A 198 -15.96 1.44 18.54
N ALA A 199 -14.82 1.60 17.87
CA ALA A 199 -13.55 1.05 18.32
C ALA A 199 -13.09 1.63 19.67
N ARG A 200 -13.53 2.85 20.03
CA ARG A 200 -13.19 3.47 21.32
C ARG A 200 -13.55 2.58 22.51
N GLN A 201 -14.77 2.02 22.51
CA GLN A 201 -15.23 1.21 23.63
C GLN A 201 -14.41 -0.07 23.79
N ILE A 202 -13.92 -0.65 22.69
CA ILE A 202 -13.04 -1.83 22.71
C ILE A 202 -11.73 -1.49 23.42
N VAL A 203 -11.15 -0.32 23.14
CA VAL A 203 -9.90 0.12 23.79
C VAL A 203 -10.12 0.44 25.27
N VAL A 204 -11.22 1.11 25.61
CA VAL A 204 -11.62 1.38 27.01
C VAL A 204 -11.76 0.08 27.79
N ASP A 205 -12.50 -0.88 27.24
CA ASP A 205 -12.71 -2.19 27.85
C ASP A 205 -11.40 -2.94 28.03
N ALA A 206 -10.53 -2.93 27.02
CA ALA A 206 -9.24 -3.60 27.09
C ALA A 206 -8.31 -2.97 28.13
N LEU A 207 -8.30 -1.64 28.24
CA LEU A 207 -7.54 -0.92 29.28
C LEU A 207 -8.03 -1.26 30.69
N ALA A 208 -9.35 -1.40 30.88
CA ALA A 208 -9.94 -1.76 32.16
C ALA A 208 -9.72 -3.24 32.53
N LYS A 209 -9.72 -4.15 31.54
CA LYS A 209 -9.60 -5.60 31.73
C LYS A 209 -8.17 -6.12 31.68
N ARG A 210 -7.18 -5.29 31.30
CA ARG A 210 -5.79 -5.75 31.12
C ARG A 210 -5.22 -6.35 32.40
N THR A 211 -4.62 -7.53 32.28
CA THR A 211 -3.95 -8.22 33.39
C THR A 211 -2.48 -7.84 33.50
N HIS A 212 -1.87 -7.37 32.41
CA HIS A 212 -0.53 -6.81 32.38
C HIS A 212 -0.61 -5.36 31.88
N PRO A 213 0.02 -4.38 32.57
CA PRO A 213 -0.17 -2.97 32.24
C PRO A 213 0.24 -2.65 30.79
N GLN A 214 1.30 -3.29 30.29
CA GLN A 214 1.85 -3.01 28.96
C GLN A 214 1.27 -3.89 27.82
N LEU A 215 0.22 -4.67 28.07
CA LEU A 215 -0.39 -5.56 27.08
C LEU A 215 -1.90 -5.33 26.99
N LEU A 216 -2.39 -5.03 25.79
CA LEU A 216 -3.82 -4.98 25.49
C LEU A 216 -4.22 -6.19 24.66
N VAL A 217 -5.44 -6.68 24.90
CA VAL A 217 -6.01 -7.81 24.17
C VAL A 217 -7.39 -7.41 23.69
N PHE A 218 -7.66 -7.58 22.41
CA PHE A 218 -8.96 -7.38 21.81
C PHE A 218 -9.50 -8.71 21.31
N ASP A 219 -10.80 -8.94 21.50
CA ASP A 219 -11.46 -10.14 21.00
C ASP A 219 -11.81 -10.05 19.51
N GLN A 220 -11.60 -8.87 18.90
CA GLN A 220 -11.71 -8.59 17.48
C GLN A 220 -10.75 -7.46 17.08
N PHE A 221 -10.42 -7.35 15.79
CA PHE A 221 -9.69 -6.18 15.30
C PHE A 221 -10.50 -4.89 15.49
N ALA A 222 -9.82 -3.80 15.82
CA ALA A 222 -10.40 -2.48 16.02
C ALA A 222 -9.41 -1.40 15.57
N SER A 223 -9.90 -0.23 15.12
CA SER A 223 -9.05 0.94 14.86
C SER A 223 -8.62 1.57 16.18
N TRP A 224 -7.53 1.08 16.77
CA TRP A 224 -7.21 1.30 18.19
C TRP A 224 -6.21 2.42 18.48
N LYS A 225 -5.34 2.77 17.53
CA LYS A 225 -4.17 3.64 17.78
C LYS A 225 -4.57 4.99 18.37
N ASP A 226 -5.37 5.74 17.63
CA ASP A 226 -5.80 7.09 17.99
C ASP A 226 -6.50 7.13 19.37
N HIS A 227 -7.42 6.18 19.60
CA HIS A 227 -8.10 6.02 20.90
C HIS A 227 -7.14 5.70 22.03
N LEU A 228 -6.16 4.81 21.81
CA LEU A 228 -5.18 4.45 22.82
C LEU A 228 -4.34 5.67 23.23
N PHE A 229 -3.82 6.44 22.28
CA PHE A 229 -3.02 7.63 22.59
C PHE A 229 -3.84 8.70 23.32
N THR A 230 -5.10 8.90 22.91
CA THR A 230 -6.03 9.82 23.58
C THR A 230 -6.33 9.37 25.01
N LEU A 231 -6.70 8.11 25.20
CA LEU A 231 -7.03 7.54 26.52
C LEU A 231 -5.83 7.50 27.47
N GLU A 232 -4.62 7.27 26.97
CA GLU A 232 -3.40 7.34 27.79
C GLU A 232 -3.19 8.74 28.38
N GLN A 233 -3.60 9.80 27.66
CA GLN A 233 -3.55 11.18 28.16
C GLN A 233 -4.72 11.47 29.10
N GLU A 234 -5.95 11.18 28.69
CA GLU A 234 -7.17 11.44 29.48
C GLU A 234 -7.14 10.73 30.85
N LEU A 235 -6.65 9.50 30.88
CA LEU A 235 -6.54 8.68 32.09
C LEU A 235 -5.22 8.88 32.84
N ASN A 236 -4.33 9.76 32.36
CA ASN A 236 -3.00 10.01 32.93
C ASN A 236 -2.17 8.73 33.15
N ILE A 237 -2.16 7.83 32.16
CA ILE A 237 -1.43 6.56 32.26
C ILE A 237 0.08 6.84 32.28
N ALA A 238 0.74 6.39 33.35
CA ALA A 238 2.18 6.56 33.54
C ALA A 238 2.96 5.91 32.39
N PRO A 239 4.08 6.50 31.90
CA PRO A 239 4.85 5.94 30.78
C PRO A 239 5.26 4.47 30.95
N THR A 240 5.55 4.03 32.17
CA THR A 240 5.88 2.63 32.50
C THR A 240 4.69 1.67 32.39
N GLU A 241 3.46 2.19 32.42
CA GLU A 241 2.22 1.42 32.34
C GLU A 241 1.50 1.55 30.99
N ARG A 242 2.09 2.31 30.06
CA ARG A 242 1.57 2.46 28.71
C ARG A 242 1.70 1.16 27.93
N ALA A 243 0.72 0.88 27.08
CA ALA A 243 0.71 -0.36 26.31
C ALA A 243 1.93 -0.40 25.36
N ILE A 244 2.61 -1.55 25.34
CA ILE A 244 3.70 -1.82 24.40
C ILE A 244 3.21 -2.71 23.27
N TYR A 245 2.37 -3.70 23.58
CA TYR A 245 1.81 -4.61 22.59
C TYR A 245 0.29 -4.64 22.67
N VAL A 246 -0.32 -4.86 21.51
CA VAL A 246 -1.74 -5.12 21.34
C VAL A 246 -1.88 -6.48 20.66
N VAL A 247 -2.73 -7.34 21.20
CA VAL A 247 -3.00 -8.69 20.67
C VAL A 247 -4.46 -8.79 20.23
N TYR A 248 -4.70 -9.26 19.01
CA TYR A 248 -6.05 -9.33 18.42
C TYR A 248 -6.12 -10.41 17.32
N PRO A 249 -7.31 -10.95 17.00
CA PRO A 249 -7.47 -11.85 15.87
C PRO A 249 -7.51 -11.07 14.54
N ASP A 250 -6.94 -11.66 13.48
CA ASP A 250 -7.13 -11.20 12.11
C ASP A 250 -8.33 -11.86 11.44
N GLU A 251 -8.60 -11.45 10.20
CA GLU A 251 -9.74 -11.91 9.40
C GLU A 251 -9.71 -13.41 9.08
N SER A 252 -8.53 -14.05 9.17
CA SER A 252 -8.35 -15.49 8.95
C SER A 252 -8.53 -16.32 10.23
N GLY A 253 -8.84 -15.68 11.37
CA GLY A 253 -8.95 -16.32 12.68
C GLY A 253 -7.60 -16.61 13.34
N LYS A 254 -6.49 -16.16 12.74
CA LYS A 254 -5.15 -16.20 13.34
C LYS A 254 -4.98 -14.98 14.24
N TRP A 255 -3.95 -14.97 15.08
CA TRP A 255 -3.75 -13.93 16.08
C TRP A 255 -2.50 -13.12 15.80
N ARG A 256 -2.62 -11.81 15.99
CA ARG A 256 -1.55 -10.84 15.79
C ARG A 256 -1.07 -10.31 17.13
N VAL A 257 0.23 -10.04 17.20
CA VAL A 257 0.85 -9.22 18.24
C VAL A 257 1.46 -8.01 17.56
N GLN A 258 0.94 -6.83 17.83
CA GLN A 258 1.37 -5.58 17.21
C GLN A 258 2.00 -4.65 18.24
N ALA A 259 3.18 -4.13 17.92
CA ALA A 259 3.88 -3.16 18.76
C ALA A 259 3.24 -1.76 18.61
N VAL A 260 2.99 -1.11 19.75
CA VAL A 260 2.46 0.25 19.79
C VAL A 260 3.56 1.24 19.39
N PRO A 261 3.31 2.16 18.45
CA PRO A 261 4.30 3.16 18.05
C PRO A 261 4.54 4.23 19.14
N VAL A 262 5.61 5.01 19.00
CA VAL A 262 5.92 6.11 19.95
C VAL A 262 4.96 7.30 19.82
N SER A 263 4.36 7.48 18.64
CA SER A 263 3.22 8.37 18.35
C SER A 263 2.31 7.71 17.31
N ALA A 264 1.09 8.19 17.11
CA ALA A 264 0.11 7.54 16.23
C ALA A 264 0.57 7.45 14.75
N GLU A 265 1.45 8.36 14.34
CA GLU A 265 1.98 8.59 13.00
C GLU A 265 3.40 8.02 12.84
N SER A 266 4.02 7.58 13.94
CA SER A 266 5.39 7.10 13.92
C SER A 266 5.48 5.66 13.42
N PHE A 267 6.48 5.39 12.59
CA PHE A 267 6.89 4.05 12.20
C PHE A 267 7.80 3.37 13.25
N ILE A 268 8.14 4.09 14.33
CA ILE A 268 9.01 3.59 15.41
C ILE A 268 8.14 3.03 16.53
N SER A 269 8.30 1.73 16.83
CA SER A 269 7.66 1.06 17.96
C SER A 269 8.23 1.51 19.31
N ARG A 270 7.39 1.60 20.35
CA ARG A 270 7.82 1.78 21.75
C ARG A 270 8.79 0.68 22.17
N LYS A 271 8.46 -0.56 21.80
CA LYS A 271 9.34 -1.73 21.83
C LYS A 271 8.92 -2.65 20.70
N ALA A 272 9.79 -2.84 19.72
CA ALA A 272 9.58 -3.84 18.68
C ALA A 272 9.79 -5.25 19.26
N LEU A 273 9.17 -6.25 18.63
CA LEU A 273 9.37 -7.67 18.94
C LEU A 273 10.88 -8.02 18.91
N PRO A 274 11.33 -9.03 19.67
CA PRO A 274 12.74 -9.38 19.82
C PRO A 274 13.44 -9.52 18.48
N GLU A 275 14.63 -8.91 18.37
CA GLU A 275 15.42 -8.92 17.14
C GLU A 275 15.69 -10.33 16.61
N PRO A 276 16.01 -11.34 17.45
CA PRO A 276 16.20 -12.71 16.97
C PRO A 276 14.98 -13.31 16.27
N TRP A 277 13.76 -12.85 16.57
CA TRP A 277 12.54 -13.38 15.97
C TRP A 277 12.24 -12.77 14.61
N ARG A 278 12.78 -11.58 14.31
CA ARG A 278 12.38 -10.77 13.15
C ARG A 278 12.82 -11.44 11.86
N GLY A 279 11.90 -11.47 10.89
CA GLY A 279 12.12 -12.14 9.60
C GLY A 279 11.98 -13.66 9.68
N ILE A 280 11.86 -14.26 10.86
CA ILE A 280 11.68 -15.71 11.03
C ILE A 280 10.18 -16.06 10.95
N ARG A 281 9.89 -17.21 10.34
CA ARG A 281 8.52 -17.66 10.03
C ARG A 281 8.26 -19.08 10.50
N ASP A 282 6.98 -19.38 10.65
CA ASP A 282 6.40 -20.72 10.82
C ASP A 282 7.10 -21.59 11.88
N GLU A 283 7.44 -22.83 11.52
CA GLU A 283 8.03 -23.80 12.43
C GLU A 283 9.42 -23.36 12.92
N ALA A 284 10.21 -22.67 12.08
CA ALA A 284 11.51 -22.13 12.50
C ALA A 284 11.34 -21.10 13.63
N LEU A 285 10.32 -20.23 13.53
CA LEU A 285 9.99 -19.28 14.59
C LEU A 285 9.44 -20.01 15.82
N SER A 286 8.63 -21.05 15.62
CA SER A 286 8.09 -21.86 16.72
C SER A 286 9.20 -22.56 17.51
N GLN A 287 10.19 -23.12 16.83
CA GLN A 287 11.37 -23.74 17.44
C GLN A 287 12.27 -22.72 18.13
N LEU A 288 12.53 -21.58 17.48
CA LEU A 288 13.35 -20.50 18.03
C LEU A 288 12.76 -19.92 19.32
N THR A 289 11.44 -19.71 19.33
CA THR A 289 10.74 -19.10 20.46
C THR A 289 10.34 -20.12 21.53
N GLY A 290 10.26 -21.41 21.17
CA GLY A 290 9.60 -22.42 21.98
C GLY A 290 8.07 -22.24 22.06
N ILE A 291 7.48 -21.41 21.20
CA ILE A 291 6.04 -21.12 21.18
C ILE A 291 5.42 -21.81 19.97
N PRO A 292 4.52 -22.79 20.15
CA PRO A 292 3.94 -23.51 19.01
C PRO A 292 3.04 -22.60 18.17
N GLY A 293 2.98 -22.90 16.87
CA GLY A 293 2.06 -22.25 15.93
C GLY A 293 2.41 -20.80 15.59
N CYS A 294 3.66 -20.38 15.79
CA CYS A 294 4.12 -19.10 15.27
C CYS A 294 4.00 -19.06 13.74
N ILE A 295 3.66 -17.90 13.17
CA ILE A 295 3.48 -17.69 11.73
C ILE A 295 4.60 -16.79 11.19
N PHE A 296 4.82 -15.63 11.80
CA PHE A 296 5.93 -14.74 11.43
C PHE A 296 6.19 -13.67 12.48
N VAL A 297 7.35 -13.02 12.39
CA VAL A 297 7.58 -11.66 12.92
C VAL A 297 8.15 -10.78 11.81
N HIS A 298 7.55 -9.61 11.59
CA HIS A 298 8.01 -8.68 10.56
C HIS A 298 9.45 -8.21 10.83
N GLN A 299 10.20 -7.87 9.78
CA GLN A 299 11.60 -7.52 9.89
C GLN A 299 11.91 -6.34 10.83
N SER A 300 11.05 -5.33 10.88
CA SER A 300 11.19 -4.23 11.84
C SER A 300 10.70 -4.58 13.25
N GLY A 301 10.07 -5.74 13.43
CA GLY A 301 9.50 -6.21 14.69
C GLY A 301 8.21 -5.49 15.10
N PHE A 302 7.59 -4.70 14.22
CA PHE A 302 6.37 -3.96 14.55
C PHE A 302 5.13 -4.86 14.70
N ILE A 303 5.14 -6.06 14.11
CA ILE A 303 4.03 -7.01 14.17
C ILE A 303 4.54 -8.45 14.04
N GLY A 304 3.84 -9.39 14.68
CA GLY A 304 4.02 -10.83 14.52
C GLY A 304 2.68 -11.57 14.53
N GLY A 305 2.72 -12.85 14.18
CA GLY A 305 1.54 -13.70 14.06
C GLY A 305 1.70 -15.06 14.71
N ASN A 306 0.61 -15.59 15.27
CA ASN A 306 0.49 -16.95 15.78
C ASN A 306 -0.87 -17.53 15.39
N ALA A 307 -0.96 -18.85 15.25
CA ALA A 307 -2.20 -19.54 14.94
C ALA A 307 -3.25 -19.48 16.05
N THR A 308 -2.84 -19.18 17.28
CA THR A 308 -3.68 -19.22 18.48
C THR A 308 -3.56 -17.94 19.30
N ARG A 309 -4.62 -17.66 20.07
CA ARG A 309 -4.63 -16.55 21.03
C ARG A 309 -3.55 -16.71 22.08
N GLU A 310 -3.44 -17.92 22.63
CA GLU A 310 -2.50 -18.27 23.69
C GLU A 310 -1.06 -18.10 23.21
N GLY A 311 -0.75 -18.54 21.97
CA GLY A 311 0.56 -18.36 21.39
C GLY A 311 0.91 -16.89 21.12
N ALA A 312 -0.02 -16.08 20.61
CA ALA A 312 0.21 -14.64 20.42
C ALA A 312 0.41 -13.90 21.75
N LEU A 313 -0.35 -14.26 22.79
CA LEU A 313 -0.16 -13.74 24.14
C LEU A 313 1.19 -14.14 24.72
N LYS A 314 1.63 -15.39 24.49
CA LYS A 314 2.96 -15.84 24.92
C LYS A 314 4.07 -15.08 24.20
N MET A 315 3.93 -14.86 22.89
CA MET A 315 4.87 -14.04 22.11
C MET A 315 4.98 -12.63 22.71
N ALA A 316 3.84 -11.99 22.99
CA ALA A 316 3.84 -10.66 23.59
C ALA A 316 4.48 -10.64 24.99
N SER A 317 4.17 -11.63 25.84
CA SER A 317 4.72 -11.78 27.18
C SER A 317 6.24 -11.98 27.16
N ASP A 318 6.73 -12.88 26.32
CA ASP A 318 8.16 -13.17 26.18
C ASP A 318 8.90 -11.98 25.57
N ALA A 319 8.28 -11.28 24.60
CA ALA A 319 8.80 -10.04 24.06
C ALA A 319 8.88 -8.91 25.09
N LEU A 320 7.93 -8.83 26.04
CA LEU A 320 7.98 -7.89 27.15
C LEU A 320 9.14 -8.23 28.10
N ALA A 321 9.29 -9.51 28.45
CA ALA A 321 10.34 -10.01 29.33
C ALA A 321 11.75 -9.99 28.69
N HIS A 322 11.83 -10.03 27.35
CA HIS A 322 13.09 -10.01 26.64
C HIS A 322 13.84 -8.71 26.90
N THR A 323 14.94 -8.84 27.63
CA THR A 323 15.98 -7.83 27.85
C THR A 323 17.22 -8.42 27.18
N GLY A 324 17.82 -7.73 26.22
CA GLY A 324 18.71 -8.37 25.23
C GLY A 324 19.90 -9.16 25.81
N VAL A 325 20.14 -10.32 25.17
CA VAL A 325 21.37 -11.15 25.06
C VAL A 325 21.70 -12.19 26.15
N GLU A 326 21.76 -13.47 25.76
CA GLU A 326 22.79 -14.46 26.18
C GLU A 326 22.88 -15.61 25.16
N PHE A 327 24.05 -15.78 24.50
CA PHE A 327 24.36 -16.92 23.61
C PHE A 327 24.94 -18.06 24.45
N ILE A 328 24.30 -19.24 24.42
CA ILE A 328 24.85 -20.47 25.03
C ILE A 328 25.41 -21.34 23.91
N HIS A 329 26.75 -21.42 23.79
CA HIS A 329 27.43 -22.43 22.97
C HIS A 329 27.68 -23.72 23.78
N SER A 330 27.24 -24.86 23.26
CA SER A 330 27.57 -26.20 23.75
C SER A 330 28.94 -26.67 23.21
N ALA A 331 29.72 -27.32 24.09
CA ALA A 331 31.13 -27.69 23.89
C ALA A 331 31.37 -28.96 23.07
N PRO A 332 32.57 -29.13 22.46
CA PRO A 332 33.15 -30.44 22.15
C PRO A 332 34.34 -30.80 23.07
N VAL A 333 34.64 -32.11 23.06
CA VAL A 333 35.46 -32.87 24.01
C VAL A 333 36.97 -32.85 23.70
N ALA A 334 37.74 -32.56 24.76
CA ALA A 334 39.08 -32.98 25.20
C ALA A 334 40.29 -33.10 24.22
N GLY A 335 41.36 -32.38 24.59
CA GLY A 335 42.76 -32.61 24.22
C GLY A 335 43.67 -31.48 24.74
N ASP A 336 44.21 -31.64 25.96
CA ASP A 336 45.04 -30.67 26.71
C ASP A 336 46.38 -30.31 26.03
N ALA A 337 46.77 -29.01 26.07
CA ALA A 337 47.77 -28.48 27.03
C ALA A 337 48.31 -27.07 26.64
N ASP A 338 48.03 -26.11 27.53
CA ASP A 338 48.79 -24.91 27.92
C ASP A 338 49.06 -23.70 26.98
N GLY A 339 48.54 -22.53 27.41
CA GLY A 339 49.38 -21.33 27.57
C GLY A 339 49.03 -20.05 26.78
N HIS A 340 47.94 -19.37 27.14
CA HIS A 340 47.52 -17.98 26.85
C HIS A 340 48.43 -17.00 26.05
N SER A 341 47.89 -16.41 24.97
CA SER A 341 47.64 -14.94 24.85
C SER A 341 46.78 -14.64 23.61
N HIS A 342 45.72 -13.84 23.77
CA HIS A 342 44.78 -13.50 22.70
C HIS A 342 45.29 -12.31 21.87
N SER A 343 45.41 -12.52 20.56
CA SER A 343 45.26 -11.48 19.55
C SER A 343 44.19 -11.97 18.56
N HIS A 344 43.07 -11.26 18.49
CA HIS A 344 42.04 -11.50 17.48
C HIS A 344 42.22 -10.47 16.37
N ALA A 345 42.41 -10.96 15.14
CA ALA A 345 42.08 -10.21 13.94
C ALA A 345 41.76 -11.19 12.78
N GLY A 346 40.48 -11.23 12.39
CA GLY A 346 40.08 -11.43 10.98
C GLY A 346 39.26 -12.69 10.64
N GLY A 347 37.99 -12.49 10.25
CA GLY A 347 37.14 -13.35 9.40
C GLY A 347 36.02 -14.07 10.16
N ASP A 348 34.86 -13.45 10.46
CA ASP A 348 33.71 -13.06 9.59
C ASP A 348 32.94 -14.23 8.97
N HIS A 349 31.64 -14.34 9.27
CA HIS A 349 30.56 -14.69 8.33
C HIS A 349 29.18 -14.37 8.97
N GLY A 350 28.58 -13.27 8.53
CA GLY A 350 27.17 -12.92 8.76
C GLY A 350 26.30 -13.08 7.51
N HIS A 351 24.98 -12.94 7.68
CA HIS A 351 24.09 -12.54 6.60
C HIS A 351 23.24 -11.33 7.02
N THR A 352 23.31 -10.33 6.16
CA THR A 352 22.85 -8.95 6.21
C THR A 352 21.41 -8.82 5.70
N HIS A 353 20.62 -7.92 6.30
CA HIS A 353 19.57 -7.25 5.52
C HIS A 353 20.24 -6.30 4.54
N ASP A 354 19.82 -6.35 3.28
CA ASP A 354 20.20 -5.35 2.28
C ASP A 354 19.70 -3.96 2.72
N ILE A 355 20.58 -3.23 3.39
CA ILE A 355 20.66 -1.79 3.21
C ILE A 355 21.07 -1.60 1.75
N MET A 356 20.11 -1.35 0.86
CA MET A 356 20.43 -1.10 -0.55
C MET A 356 21.15 0.24 -0.70
N GLU A 357 22.49 0.23 -0.65
CA GLU A 357 23.33 1.35 -1.08
C GLU A 357 23.25 1.56 -2.61
N HIS A 358 22.75 0.55 -3.34
CA HIS A 358 22.63 0.51 -4.79
C HIS A 358 21.34 -0.21 -5.26
N PRO A 359 20.87 -0.02 -6.51
CA PRO A 359 19.64 -0.62 -7.03
C PRO A 359 19.61 -2.16 -7.15
N GLY A 360 20.73 -2.85 -6.88
CA GLY A 360 20.89 -4.30 -6.99
C GLY A 360 21.94 -4.68 -8.03
N LYS A 361 22.58 -5.85 -7.86
CA LYS A 361 23.50 -6.44 -8.82
C LYS A 361 23.08 -7.86 -9.14
N PHE A 362 23.17 -8.27 -10.41
CA PHE A 362 22.67 -9.57 -10.83
C PHE A 362 23.45 -10.73 -10.21
N ASN A 363 24.77 -10.59 -10.11
CA ASN A 363 25.65 -11.65 -9.61
C ASN A 363 25.59 -11.79 -8.08
N ASP A 364 25.15 -10.74 -7.38
CA ASP A 364 25.06 -10.70 -5.92
C ASP A 364 23.62 -10.96 -5.43
N ARG A 365 22.72 -11.34 -6.34
CA ARG A 365 21.31 -11.57 -6.01
C ARG A 365 21.13 -12.81 -5.14
N GLU A 366 20.12 -12.76 -4.30
CA GLU A 366 19.64 -13.95 -3.60
C GLU A 366 19.07 -14.96 -4.60
N LEU A 367 19.43 -16.24 -4.43
CA LEU A 367 18.94 -17.34 -5.25
C LEU A 367 18.04 -18.25 -4.40
N PRO A 368 16.98 -18.84 -4.98
CA PRO A 368 16.14 -19.79 -4.26
C PRO A 368 16.95 -20.99 -3.75
N ASN A 369 16.71 -21.39 -2.50
CA ASN A 369 17.31 -22.59 -1.94
C ASN A 369 16.56 -23.85 -2.41
N TYR A 370 17.02 -24.46 -3.50
CA TYR A 370 16.38 -25.66 -4.07
C TYR A 370 16.51 -26.91 -3.21
N GLU A 371 17.49 -26.99 -2.29
CA GLU A 371 17.68 -28.17 -1.44
C GLU A 371 16.53 -28.35 -0.44
N ALA A 372 15.92 -27.24 -0.01
CA ALA A 372 14.79 -27.23 0.91
C ALA A 372 13.42 -27.33 0.20
N ARG A 373 13.38 -27.39 -1.14
CA ARG A 373 12.12 -27.36 -1.89
C ARG A 373 11.45 -28.74 -1.94
N ASN A 374 10.19 -28.78 -1.52
CA ASN A 374 9.30 -29.90 -1.74
C ASN A 374 8.43 -29.66 -2.98
N TRP A 375 8.84 -30.23 -4.12
CA TRP A 375 8.12 -30.05 -5.38
C TRP A 375 6.75 -30.73 -5.45
N SER A 376 6.43 -31.62 -4.49
CA SER A 376 5.10 -32.24 -4.39
C SER A 376 4.07 -31.34 -3.71
N GLU A 377 4.52 -30.43 -2.85
CA GLU A 377 3.70 -29.44 -2.14
C GLU A 377 3.41 -28.23 -3.03
N ARG A 378 4.43 -27.75 -3.76
CA ARG A 378 4.30 -26.70 -4.75
C ARG A 378 5.29 -26.90 -5.88
N ALA A 379 4.80 -27.09 -7.11
CA ALA A 379 5.65 -27.19 -8.27
C ALA A 379 6.53 -25.94 -8.47
N PHE A 380 7.55 -26.10 -9.31
CA PHE A 380 8.42 -25.02 -9.74
C PHE A 380 7.58 -23.81 -10.17
N THR A 381 7.77 -22.68 -9.50
CA THR A 381 6.93 -21.49 -9.65
C THR A 381 7.70 -20.40 -10.38
N VAL A 382 7.16 -19.94 -11.50
CA VAL A 382 7.70 -18.83 -12.29
C VAL A 382 6.92 -17.56 -11.98
N GLY A 383 7.63 -16.55 -11.46
CA GLY A 383 7.10 -15.21 -11.25
C GLY A 383 7.22 -14.36 -12.51
N ILE A 384 6.14 -13.72 -12.94
CA ILE A 384 6.12 -12.80 -14.09
C ILE A 384 5.74 -11.40 -13.60
N GLY A 385 6.75 -10.54 -13.45
CA GLY A 385 6.62 -9.17 -12.96
C GLY A 385 6.82 -8.12 -14.05
N GLY A 386 6.45 -6.87 -13.78
CA GLY A 386 6.64 -5.77 -14.72
C GLY A 386 5.56 -4.67 -14.70
N PRO A 387 5.84 -3.51 -15.34
CA PRO A 387 4.92 -2.39 -15.42
C PRO A 387 3.56 -2.72 -16.02
N VAL A 388 2.56 -1.92 -15.62
CA VAL A 388 1.23 -1.91 -16.25
C VAL A 388 1.41 -1.74 -17.75
N GLY A 389 0.79 -2.64 -18.53
CA GLY A 389 0.83 -2.59 -19.99
C GLY A 389 2.11 -3.11 -20.65
N SER A 390 3.13 -3.58 -19.91
CA SER A 390 4.38 -4.12 -20.49
C SER A 390 4.19 -5.43 -21.30
N GLY A 391 3.04 -6.10 -21.10
CA GLY A 391 2.67 -7.33 -21.80
C GLY A 391 2.93 -8.62 -21.01
N LYS A 392 2.91 -8.55 -19.67
CA LYS A 392 2.99 -9.72 -18.77
C LYS A 392 1.96 -10.80 -19.09
N THR A 393 0.67 -10.47 -19.05
CA THR A 393 -0.44 -11.38 -19.39
C THR A 393 -0.32 -11.97 -20.79
N ALA A 394 0.15 -11.17 -21.75
CA ALA A 394 0.38 -11.64 -23.12
C ALA A 394 1.54 -12.65 -23.19
N LEU A 395 2.64 -12.38 -22.49
CA LEU A 395 3.76 -13.31 -22.37
C LEU A 395 3.31 -14.60 -21.69
N LEU A 396 2.58 -14.49 -20.58
CA LEU A 396 2.03 -15.64 -19.85
C LEU A 396 1.12 -16.50 -20.73
N LEU A 397 0.23 -15.89 -21.51
CA LEU A 397 -0.60 -16.61 -22.49
C LEU A 397 0.25 -17.40 -23.49
N SER A 398 1.31 -16.78 -24.03
CA SER A 398 2.20 -17.45 -24.98
C SER A 398 2.99 -18.60 -24.33
N LEU A 399 3.49 -18.40 -23.10
CA LEU A 399 4.14 -19.45 -22.30
C LEU A 399 3.18 -20.64 -22.06
N CYS A 400 1.95 -20.38 -21.63
CA CYS A 400 0.93 -21.42 -21.45
C CYS A 400 0.70 -22.21 -22.75
N ARG A 401 0.54 -21.54 -23.90
CA ARG A 401 0.31 -22.22 -25.18
C ARG A 401 1.49 -23.11 -25.61
N LYS A 402 2.73 -22.67 -25.36
CA LYS A 402 3.93 -23.42 -25.73
C LYS A 402 4.21 -24.60 -24.79
N LEU A 403 3.72 -24.55 -23.55
CA LEU A 403 4.09 -25.51 -22.50
C LEU A 403 2.95 -26.47 -22.09
N ARG A 404 1.68 -26.10 -22.25
CA ARG A 404 0.54 -26.89 -21.73
C ARG A 404 0.38 -28.28 -22.33
N GLU A 405 0.91 -28.52 -23.52
CA GLU A 405 0.90 -29.84 -24.18
C GLU A 405 2.03 -30.75 -23.65
N LYS A 406 3.00 -30.19 -22.92
CA LYS A 406 4.19 -30.89 -22.43
C LYS A 406 4.23 -31.00 -20.91
N LEU A 407 3.65 -30.02 -20.22
CA LEU A 407 3.67 -29.89 -18.77
C LEU A 407 2.28 -29.59 -18.26
N ASN A 408 1.95 -30.17 -17.11
CA ASN A 408 0.72 -29.85 -16.41
C ASN A 408 0.85 -28.49 -15.70
N LEU A 409 0.07 -27.48 -16.11
CA LEU A 409 0.24 -26.10 -15.68
C LEU A 409 -0.86 -25.63 -14.72
N GLY A 410 -0.50 -24.69 -13.83
CA GLY A 410 -1.43 -23.86 -13.09
C GLY A 410 -1.00 -22.40 -13.10
N VAL A 411 -1.97 -21.48 -13.00
CA VAL A 411 -1.74 -20.03 -13.09
C VAL A 411 -2.45 -19.30 -11.96
N VAL A 412 -1.74 -18.38 -11.33
CA VAL A 412 -2.28 -17.37 -10.43
C VAL A 412 -2.01 -15.99 -11.04
N THR A 413 -3.05 -15.17 -11.19
CA THR A 413 -2.92 -13.76 -11.62
C THR A 413 -3.26 -12.83 -10.47
N ASN A 414 -2.46 -11.81 -10.26
CA ASN A 414 -2.71 -10.77 -9.26
C ASN A 414 -3.20 -9.52 -9.96
N ASP A 415 -4.24 -8.89 -9.41
CA ASP A 415 -4.64 -7.54 -9.80
C ASP A 415 -5.20 -6.81 -8.57
N ILE A 416 -5.26 -5.48 -8.60
CA ILE A 416 -5.58 -4.70 -7.39
C ILE A 416 -7.07 -4.84 -7.04
N PHE A 417 -7.95 -4.69 -8.02
CA PHE A 417 -9.40 -4.62 -7.80
C PHE A 417 -10.23 -5.40 -8.83
N THR A 418 -9.60 -6.10 -9.78
CA THR A 418 -10.32 -6.78 -10.87
C THR A 418 -9.83 -8.20 -11.08
N ARG A 419 -10.49 -8.92 -12.01
CA ARG A 419 -10.08 -10.26 -12.47
C ARG A 419 -9.74 -10.27 -13.96
N GLU A 420 -9.49 -9.10 -14.54
CA GLU A 420 -9.34 -8.92 -15.99
C GLU A 420 -8.23 -9.80 -16.58
N ASP A 421 -7.09 -9.95 -15.89
CA ASP A 421 -5.99 -10.81 -16.36
C ASP A 421 -6.38 -12.30 -16.38
N GLN A 422 -7.08 -12.79 -15.34
CA GLN A 422 -7.63 -14.15 -15.33
C GLN A 422 -8.65 -14.33 -16.46
N GLU A 423 -9.58 -13.40 -16.60
CA GLU A 423 -10.64 -13.45 -17.61
C GLU A 423 -10.07 -13.38 -19.02
N PHE A 424 -9.01 -12.59 -19.23
CA PHE A 424 -8.25 -12.56 -20.48
C PHE A 424 -7.66 -13.94 -20.79
N LEU A 425 -6.98 -14.57 -19.83
CA LEU A 425 -6.39 -15.90 -20.04
C LEU A 425 -7.44 -16.98 -20.30
N ARG A 426 -8.58 -16.94 -19.60
CA ARG A 426 -9.71 -17.86 -19.82
C ARG A 426 -10.33 -17.70 -21.21
N ARG A 427 -10.65 -16.47 -21.61
CA ARG A 427 -11.19 -16.16 -22.94
C ARG A 427 -10.28 -16.62 -24.08
N HIS A 428 -8.97 -16.60 -23.86
CA HIS A 428 -7.99 -17.07 -24.84
C HIS A 428 -7.63 -18.56 -24.71
N ALA A 429 -8.40 -19.28 -23.89
CA ALA A 429 -8.25 -20.69 -23.57
C ALA A 429 -6.80 -21.03 -23.21
N ALA A 430 -6.17 -20.25 -22.31
CA ALA A 430 -4.77 -20.46 -21.93
C ALA A 430 -4.54 -21.88 -21.40
N LEU A 431 -5.40 -22.33 -20.48
CA LEU A 431 -5.40 -23.66 -19.88
C LEU A 431 -6.81 -24.26 -19.85
N THR A 432 -6.89 -25.60 -19.79
CA THR A 432 -8.13 -26.35 -19.63
C THR A 432 -7.94 -27.40 -18.53
N PRO A 433 -8.88 -27.54 -17.57
CA PRO A 433 -10.05 -26.69 -17.34
C PRO A 433 -9.67 -25.27 -16.86
N GLU A 434 -10.57 -24.29 -17.05
CA GLU A 434 -10.36 -22.89 -16.67
C GLU A 434 -10.12 -22.68 -15.16
N THR A 435 -10.51 -23.65 -14.33
CA THR A 435 -10.27 -23.69 -12.89
C THR A 435 -8.79 -23.78 -12.52
N ARG A 436 -7.92 -24.12 -13.48
CA ARG A 436 -6.45 -24.05 -13.35
C ARG A 436 -5.89 -22.63 -13.35
N ILE A 437 -6.73 -21.62 -13.59
CA ILE A 437 -6.37 -20.20 -13.58
C ILE A 437 -7.14 -19.54 -12.44
N ARG A 438 -6.42 -19.02 -11.44
CA ARG A 438 -6.97 -18.37 -10.24
C ARG A 438 -6.58 -16.89 -10.21
N ALA A 439 -7.46 -16.07 -9.69
CA ALA A 439 -7.24 -14.64 -9.52
C ALA A 439 -7.09 -14.32 -8.03
N ILE A 440 -6.18 -13.42 -7.71
CA ILE A 440 -6.04 -12.80 -6.40
C ILE A 440 -6.23 -11.30 -6.57
N GLU A 441 -7.26 -10.78 -5.90
CA GLU A 441 -7.46 -9.34 -5.75
C GLU A 441 -6.62 -8.89 -4.55
N THR A 442 -5.53 -8.16 -4.81
CA THR A 442 -4.55 -7.81 -3.77
C THR A 442 -5.06 -6.72 -2.83
N GLY A 443 -6.09 -5.96 -3.24
CA GLY A 443 -6.71 -4.87 -2.46
C GLY A 443 -5.80 -3.67 -2.19
N GLY A 444 -4.53 -3.74 -2.60
CA GLY A 444 -3.48 -2.79 -2.27
C GLY A 444 -2.27 -2.91 -3.22
N CYS A 445 -1.13 -2.35 -2.81
CA CYS A 445 0.03 -2.21 -3.68
C CYS A 445 0.53 -3.58 -4.22
N PRO A 446 0.67 -3.78 -5.55
CA PRO A 446 0.97 -5.10 -6.10
C PRO A 446 2.30 -5.70 -5.65
N HIS A 447 3.32 -4.90 -5.34
CA HIS A 447 4.58 -5.47 -4.82
C HIS A 447 4.42 -6.12 -3.45
N ALA A 448 3.50 -5.64 -2.61
CA ALA A 448 3.31 -6.22 -1.28
C ALA A 448 2.86 -7.68 -1.42
N ALA A 449 1.94 -7.97 -2.33
CA ALA A 449 1.39 -9.31 -2.57
C ALA A 449 2.41 -10.33 -3.12
N ILE A 450 3.52 -9.87 -3.73
CA ILE A 450 4.54 -10.75 -4.32
C ILE A 450 5.87 -10.75 -3.55
N ARG A 451 6.03 -9.85 -2.57
CA ARG A 451 7.29 -9.66 -1.83
C ARG A 451 7.12 -9.67 -0.32
N GLU A 452 6.19 -8.89 0.21
CA GLU A 452 6.04 -8.65 1.65
C GLU A 452 5.06 -9.62 2.29
N ASP A 453 3.90 -9.81 1.65
CA ASP A 453 2.88 -10.77 2.03
C ASP A 453 2.49 -11.64 0.83
N ILE A 454 3.25 -12.72 0.68
CA ILE A 454 3.08 -13.70 -0.39
C ILE A 454 2.06 -14.79 -0.06
N SER A 455 1.42 -14.73 1.11
CA SER A 455 0.63 -15.84 1.66
C SER A 455 -0.53 -16.25 0.77
N ALA A 456 -1.30 -15.28 0.26
CA ALA A 456 -2.42 -15.54 -0.65
C ALA A 456 -1.95 -16.21 -1.95
N ASN A 457 -0.79 -15.80 -2.47
CA ASN A 457 -0.21 -16.39 -3.66
C ASN A 457 0.26 -17.82 -3.40
N LEU A 458 0.97 -18.07 -2.30
CA LEU A 458 1.42 -19.40 -1.90
C LEU A 458 0.24 -20.37 -1.76
N ASP A 459 -0.79 -19.97 -0.99
CA ASP A 459 -1.98 -20.78 -0.79
C ASP A 459 -2.69 -21.12 -2.12
N ALA A 460 -2.85 -20.13 -3.00
CA ALA A 460 -3.45 -20.38 -4.31
C ALA A 460 -2.63 -21.34 -5.18
N LEU A 461 -1.30 -21.23 -5.13
CA LEU A 461 -0.35 -22.08 -5.88
C LEU A 461 -0.33 -23.52 -5.34
N GLU A 462 -0.30 -23.70 -4.02
CA GLU A 462 -0.33 -25.01 -3.35
C GLU A 462 -1.67 -25.70 -3.55
N GLN A 463 -2.78 -24.97 -3.49
CA GLN A 463 -4.09 -25.54 -3.82
C GLN A 463 -4.21 -25.94 -5.29
N LEU A 464 -3.59 -25.19 -6.22
CA LEU A 464 -3.50 -25.61 -7.63
C LEU A 464 -2.66 -26.88 -7.78
N GLN A 465 -1.53 -26.97 -7.08
CA GLN A 465 -0.70 -28.17 -7.02
C GLN A 465 -1.52 -29.37 -6.51
N ALA A 466 -2.15 -29.24 -5.35
CA ALA A 466 -2.91 -30.32 -4.73
C ALA A 466 -4.11 -30.76 -5.59
N GLN A 467 -4.79 -29.82 -6.25
CA GLN A 467 -5.98 -30.12 -7.03
C GLN A 467 -5.67 -30.74 -8.39
N PHE A 468 -4.57 -30.33 -9.02
CA PHE A 468 -4.29 -30.66 -10.42
C PHE A 468 -2.99 -31.41 -10.64
N ASP A 469 -2.18 -31.67 -9.61
CA ASP A 469 -0.85 -32.27 -9.70
C ASP A 469 0.03 -31.55 -10.73
N THR A 470 0.17 -30.22 -10.56
CA THR A 470 0.89 -29.39 -11.52
C THR A 470 2.39 -29.73 -11.54
N GLN A 471 3.01 -29.51 -12.69
CA GLN A 471 4.45 -29.71 -12.93
C GLN A 471 5.21 -28.38 -13.07
N LEU A 472 4.48 -27.31 -13.36
CA LEU A 472 4.97 -25.95 -13.47
C LEU A 472 3.82 -24.99 -13.13
N LEU A 473 4.11 -24.02 -12.27
CA LEU A 473 3.16 -22.98 -11.87
C LEU A 473 3.64 -21.62 -12.35
N PHE A 474 2.70 -20.77 -12.72
CA PHE A 474 2.95 -19.36 -13.00
C PHE A 474 2.22 -18.49 -11.99
N VAL A 475 2.90 -17.44 -11.53
CA VAL A 475 2.29 -16.35 -10.78
C VAL A 475 2.60 -15.04 -11.50
N GLU A 476 1.58 -14.35 -11.98
CA GLU A 476 1.71 -13.01 -12.56
C GLU A 476 1.39 -11.95 -11.51
N SER A 477 2.26 -10.94 -11.39
CA SER A 477 2.06 -9.81 -10.48
C SER A 477 1.03 -8.84 -11.03
N GLY A 478 0.37 -8.09 -10.15
CA GLY A 478 -0.31 -6.87 -10.59
C GLY A 478 0.69 -5.91 -11.22
N GLY A 479 0.24 -5.05 -12.14
CA GLY A 479 1.12 -4.09 -12.78
C GLY A 479 1.64 -3.06 -11.78
N ASP A 480 2.96 -2.96 -11.63
CA ASP A 480 3.61 -2.04 -10.68
C ASP A 480 4.88 -1.42 -11.30
N ASN A 481 5.44 -0.39 -10.68
CA ASN A 481 6.61 0.33 -11.16
C ASN A 481 7.90 -0.54 -11.13
N LEU A 482 9.04 0.09 -11.40
CA LEU A 482 10.36 -0.56 -11.50
C LEU A 482 10.88 -1.19 -10.20
N ALA A 483 10.13 -1.10 -9.09
CA ALA A 483 10.52 -1.60 -7.77
C ALA A 483 10.01 -3.01 -7.44
N ALA A 484 9.09 -3.58 -8.24
CA ALA A 484 8.37 -4.81 -7.90
C ALA A 484 9.19 -6.07 -8.18
N ALA A 485 9.85 -6.61 -7.15
CA ALA A 485 10.59 -7.88 -7.20
C ALA A 485 9.86 -8.98 -6.42
N TYR A 486 9.82 -10.19 -6.97
CA TYR A 486 9.33 -11.36 -6.25
C TYR A 486 10.23 -11.68 -5.06
N SER A 487 9.61 -12.10 -3.95
CA SER A 487 10.32 -12.87 -2.93
C SER A 487 10.84 -14.18 -3.54
N VAL A 488 12.07 -14.57 -3.21
CA VAL A 488 12.64 -15.88 -3.58
C VAL A 488 11.85 -17.05 -2.96
N GLU A 489 11.09 -16.79 -1.90
CA GLU A 489 10.15 -17.77 -1.33
C GLU A 489 8.94 -17.98 -2.23
N LEU A 490 8.51 -16.97 -3.00
CA LEU A 490 7.34 -17.07 -3.88
C LEU A 490 7.71 -17.61 -5.26
N ALA A 491 8.77 -17.11 -5.89
CA ALA A 491 9.15 -17.50 -7.25
C ALA A 491 10.52 -18.20 -7.28
N ASP A 492 10.56 -19.42 -7.80
CA ASP A 492 11.78 -20.19 -8.06
C ASP A 492 12.56 -19.66 -9.28
N PHE A 493 11.88 -18.89 -10.14
CA PHE A 493 12.45 -18.22 -11.31
C PHE A 493 11.68 -16.94 -11.61
N HIS A 494 12.40 -15.83 -11.77
CA HIS A 494 11.82 -14.50 -11.91
C HIS A 494 12.03 -13.94 -13.34
N VAL A 495 10.92 -13.76 -14.06
CA VAL A 495 10.86 -13.03 -15.33
C VAL A 495 10.34 -11.62 -15.08
N TYR A 496 11.10 -10.60 -15.48
CA TYR A 496 10.67 -9.21 -15.39
C TYR A 496 10.51 -8.60 -16.78
N VAL A 497 9.31 -8.11 -17.08
CA VAL A 497 8.93 -7.61 -18.41
C VAL A 497 8.89 -6.09 -18.40
N ILE A 498 9.64 -5.47 -19.30
CA ILE A 498 9.51 -4.07 -19.69
C ILE A 498 9.22 -4.02 -21.19
N ASP A 499 8.82 -2.87 -21.72
CA ASP A 499 8.54 -2.74 -23.15
C ASP A 499 9.10 -1.45 -23.75
N VAL A 500 9.30 -1.45 -25.07
CA VAL A 500 9.88 -0.32 -25.79
C VAL A 500 9.04 0.96 -25.68
N ALA A 501 7.72 0.86 -25.50
CA ALA A 501 6.85 2.04 -25.37
C ALA A 501 7.03 2.76 -24.02
N GLY A 502 7.63 2.12 -23.02
CA GLY A 502 8.10 2.79 -21.80
C GLY A 502 9.31 3.72 -22.03
N GLY A 503 9.93 3.61 -23.22
CA GLY A 503 11.10 4.36 -23.66
C GLY A 503 12.42 3.62 -23.45
N ASP A 504 13.38 3.86 -24.33
CA ASP A 504 14.70 3.21 -24.35
C ASP A 504 15.55 3.42 -23.08
N LYS A 505 15.22 4.45 -22.28
CA LYS A 505 15.85 4.75 -20.99
C LYS A 505 15.40 3.85 -19.84
N VAL A 506 14.38 3.01 -20.01
CA VAL A 506 13.85 2.18 -18.90
C VAL A 506 14.92 1.26 -18.31
N PRO A 507 15.73 0.51 -19.09
CA PRO A 507 16.79 -0.32 -18.52
C PRO A 507 17.80 0.44 -17.65
N ARG A 508 18.20 1.67 -18.04
CA ARG A 508 19.17 2.46 -17.26
C ARG A 508 18.61 3.04 -15.95
N LYS A 509 17.28 3.07 -15.77
CA LYS A 509 16.66 3.49 -14.50
C LYS A 509 16.92 2.48 -13.39
N GLY A 510 17.23 1.22 -13.73
CA GLY A 510 17.48 0.16 -12.77
C GLY A 510 16.25 -0.15 -11.91
N GLY A 511 16.52 -0.62 -10.70
CA GLY A 511 15.51 -1.13 -9.78
C GLY A 511 15.68 -2.64 -9.58
N PRO A 512 15.28 -3.18 -8.42
CA PRO A 512 15.62 -4.54 -8.00
C PRO A 512 15.34 -5.58 -9.08
N SER A 513 14.19 -5.52 -9.74
CA SER A 513 13.80 -6.52 -10.75
C SER A 513 14.48 -6.32 -12.10
N ILE A 514 14.78 -5.08 -12.49
CA ILE A 514 15.61 -4.82 -13.68
C ILE A 514 17.02 -5.37 -13.45
N THR A 515 17.56 -5.25 -12.24
CA THR A 515 18.94 -5.68 -11.94
C THR A 515 19.05 -7.16 -11.59
N GLN A 516 18.03 -7.74 -10.94
CA GLN A 516 18.15 -9.04 -10.26
C GLN A 516 17.20 -10.12 -10.80
N SER A 517 16.24 -9.83 -11.69
CA SER A 517 15.43 -10.90 -12.29
C SER A 517 16.32 -11.90 -13.03
N ASP A 518 15.98 -13.20 -13.03
CA ASP A 518 16.73 -14.21 -13.77
C ASP A 518 16.73 -13.92 -15.27
N VAL A 519 15.61 -13.39 -15.78
CA VAL A 519 15.49 -12.89 -17.15
C VAL A 519 14.82 -11.53 -17.16
N LEU A 520 15.47 -10.55 -17.80
CA LEU A 520 14.81 -9.32 -18.21
C LEU A 520 14.27 -9.49 -19.63
N VAL A 521 12.96 -9.30 -19.81
CA VAL A 521 12.30 -9.31 -21.12
C VAL A 521 12.05 -7.88 -21.56
N ILE A 522 12.56 -7.51 -22.73
CA ILE A 522 12.26 -6.24 -23.40
C ILE A 522 11.29 -6.53 -24.54
N ASN A 523 10.00 -6.32 -24.26
CA ASN A 523 8.88 -6.69 -25.10
C ASN A 523 8.48 -5.58 -26.09
N LYS A 524 7.62 -5.95 -27.04
CA LYS A 524 7.05 -5.10 -28.10
C LYS A 524 8.09 -4.48 -29.03
N ILE A 525 9.18 -5.19 -29.30
CA ILE A 525 10.25 -4.67 -30.18
C ILE A 525 9.79 -4.33 -31.59
N ASP A 526 8.65 -4.88 -32.02
CA ASP A 526 7.95 -4.53 -33.26
C ASP A 526 7.46 -3.07 -33.30
N LEU A 527 7.38 -2.39 -32.14
CA LEU A 527 6.96 -1.00 -32.00
C LEU A 527 8.13 -0.01 -31.83
N ALA A 528 9.37 -0.49 -31.83
CA ALA A 528 10.54 0.32 -31.45
C ALA A 528 10.68 1.59 -32.31
N ASP A 529 10.56 1.45 -33.64
CA ASP A 529 10.67 2.58 -34.57
C ASP A 529 9.54 3.60 -34.38
N GLN A 530 8.31 3.11 -34.12
CA GLN A 530 7.11 3.95 -33.98
C GLN A 530 7.14 4.79 -32.69
N VAL A 531 7.78 4.29 -31.64
CA VAL A 531 7.91 5.00 -30.36
C VAL A 531 9.26 5.69 -30.19
N GLY A 532 10.14 5.60 -31.20
CA GLY A 532 11.48 6.20 -31.18
C GLY A 532 12.41 5.57 -30.14
N ALA A 533 12.26 4.28 -29.86
CA ALA A 533 13.12 3.55 -28.93
C ALA A 533 14.28 2.85 -29.66
N ASP A 534 15.51 3.10 -29.21
CA ASP A 534 16.70 2.43 -29.76
C ASP A 534 16.98 1.11 -29.02
N LEU A 535 16.81 -0.01 -29.72
CA LEU A 535 17.05 -1.35 -29.17
C LEU A 535 18.53 -1.60 -28.80
N GLY A 536 19.46 -0.97 -29.51
CA GLY A 536 20.89 -1.02 -29.20
C GLY A 536 21.22 -0.32 -27.89
N VAL A 537 20.60 0.85 -27.64
CA VAL A 537 20.68 1.57 -26.36
C VAL A 537 20.13 0.70 -25.23
N MET A 538 18.92 0.16 -25.40
CA MET A 538 18.30 -0.70 -24.39
C MET A 538 19.16 -1.92 -24.08
N LYS A 539 19.75 -2.56 -25.11
CA LYS A 539 20.63 -3.72 -24.95
C LYS A 539 21.89 -3.37 -24.16
N ARG A 540 22.56 -2.29 -24.55
CA ARG A 540 23.78 -1.81 -23.87
C ARG A 540 23.51 -1.50 -22.40
N ASP A 541 22.41 -0.82 -22.13
CA ASP A 541 22.09 -0.39 -20.77
C ASP A 541 21.61 -1.53 -19.88
N ALA A 542 20.78 -2.44 -20.41
CA ALA A 542 20.39 -3.66 -19.71
C ALA A 542 21.63 -4.49 -19.35
N HIS A 543 22.54 -4.70 -20.30
CA HIS A 543 23.78 -5.43 -20.07
C HIS A 543 24.64 -4.80 -18.96
N ARG A 544 24.79 -3.46 -18.99
CA ARG A 544 25.56 -2.71 -17.99
C ARG A 544 24.92 -2.73 -16.60
N VAL A 545 23.62 -2.50 -16.51
CA VAL A 545 22.90 -2.41 -15.22
C VAL A 545 22.71 -3.79 -14.58
N ARG A 546 22.70 -4.85 -15.38
CA ARG A 546 22.54 -6.23 -14.92
C ARG A 546 23.85 -6.98 -14.76
N ASP A 547 25.01 -6.32 -14.80
CA ASP A 547 26.32 -6.99 -14.73
C ASP A 547 26.45 -8.21 -15.68
N GLY A 548 25.89 -8.09 -16.89
CA GLY A 548 25.85 -9.17 -17.88
C GLY A 548 24.68 -10.15 -17.76
N GLY A 549 23.78 -9.96 -16.80
CA GLY A 549 22.62 -10.82 -16.57
C GLY A 549 21.68 -10.96 -17.79
N PRO A 550 20.99 -12.10 -17.95
CA PRO A 550 20.28 -12.43 -19.17
C PRO A 550 19.20 -11.41 -19.53
N THR A 551 19.17 -11.01 -20.80
CA THR A 551 18.16 -10.09 -21.34
C THR A 551 17.68 -10.62 -22.69
N VAL A 552 16.37 -10.75 -22.85
CA VAL A 552 15.73 -11.27 -24.07
C VAL A 552 14.84 -10.19 -24.68
N PHE A 553 15.04 -9.91 -25.96
CA PHE A 553 14.20 -9.01 -26.74
C PHE A 553 13.05 -9.81 -27.36
N THR A 554 11.82 -9.39 -27.13
CA THR A 554 10.64 -10.11 -27.58
C THR A 554 9.65 -9.22 -28.33
N SER A 555 8.97 -9.81 -29.31
CA SER A 555 7.66 -9.34 -29.73
C SER A 555 6.71 -10.51 -29.49
N VAL A 556 6.04 -10.50 -28.34
CA VAL A 556 5.08 -11.56 -28.00
C VAL A 556 3.96 -11.63 -29.05
N LYS A 557 3.57 -10.49 -29.62
CA LYS A 557 2.57 -10.40 -30.68
C LYS A 557 2.98 -11.16 -31.95
N LEU A 558 4.27 -11.10 -32.30
CA LEU A 558 4.83 -11.79 -33.47
C LEU A 558 5.49 -13.13 -33.12
N ASP A 559 5.30 -13.61 -31.89
CA ASP A 559 5.94 -14.80 -31.31
C ASP A 559 7.50 -14.80 -31.42
N GLN A 560 8.11 -13.62 -31.45
CA GLN A 560 9.55 -13.47 -31.57
C GLN A 560 10.20 -13.47 -30.18
N GLY A 561 11.23 -14.31 -30.00
CA GLY A 561 12.05 -14.35 -28.77
C GLY A 561 11.39 -15.05 -27.57
N VAL A 562 10.12 -15.44 -27.67
CA VAL A 562 9.40 -16.15 -26.58
C VAL A 562 10.02 -17.52 -26.31
N ASP A 563 10.46 -18.23 -27.36
CA ASP A 563 11.11 -19.55 -27.20
C ASP A 563 12.39 -19.47 -26.35
N ALA A 564 13.14 -18.37 -26.43
CA ALA A 564 14.30 -18.17 -25.57
C ALA A 564 13.90 -18.06 -24.09
N VAL A 565 12.79 -17.39 -23.79
CA VAL A 565 12.24 -17.31 -22.41
C VAL A 565 11.81 -18.71 -21.93
N VAL A 566 11.14 -19.48 -22.80
CA VAL A 566 10.74 -20.87 -22.50
C VAL A 566 11.95 -21.74 -22.16
N GLU A 567 12.99 -21.71 -22.99
CA GLU A 567 14.20 -22.53 -22.76
C GLU A 567 14.91 -22.16 -21.46
N MET A 568 14.96 -20.88 -21.11
CA MET A 568 15.54 -20.43 -19.84
C MET A 568 14.73 -20.92 -18.63
N ILE A 569 13.39 -20.86 -18.68
CA ILE A 569 12.52 -21.41 -17.62
C ILE A 569 12.73 -22.92 -17.47
N LEU A 570 12.73 -23.67 -18.58
CA LEU A 570 12.93 -25.13 -18.54
C LEU A 570 14.33 -25.51 -18.08
N ALA A 571 15.36 -24.74 -18.44
CA ALA A 571 16.71 -24.94 -17.96
C ALA A 571 16.81 -24.71 -16.44
N ALA A 572 16.21 -23.64 -15.92
CA ALA A 572 16.19 -23.37 -14.49
C ALA A 572 15.43 -24.47 -13.73
N ARG A 573 14.27 -24.90 -14.24
CA ARG A 573 13.50 -26.02 -13.67
C ARG A 573 14.32 -27.31 -13.59
N ARG A 574 15.08 -27.62 -14.64
CA ARG A 574 15.99 -28.78 -14.68
C ARG A 574 17.10 -28.68 -13.63
N ILE A 575 17.74 -27.51 -13.54
CA ILE A 575 18.82 -27.23 -12.59
C ILE A 575 18.32 -27.35 -11.14
N ALA A 576 17.10 -26.87 -10.88
CA ALA A 576 16.44 -26.97 -9.57
C ALA A 576 16.04 -28.41 -9.20
N GLY A 577 16.12 -29.38 -10.12
CA GLY A 577 15.72 -30.77 -9.88
C GLY A 577 14.21 -31.00 -9.87
N ALA A 578 13.41 -30.02 -10.30
CA ALA A 578 11.94 -30.08 -10.30
C ALA A 578 11.35 -30.96 -11.41
N ASP A 579 12.17 -31.51 -12.31
CA ASP A 579 11.75 -32.43 -13.38
C ASP A 579 11.12 -33.72 -12.87
N LYS A 580 11.38 -34.10 -11.62
CA LYS A 580 10.87 -35.32 -10.99
C LYS A 580 9.48 -35.14 -10.33
N ALA A 581 8.90 -33.93 -10.40
CA ALA A 581 7.65 -33.58 -9.74
C ALA A 581 6.42 -33.73 -10.66
N GLY A 582 5.33 -34.25 -10.09
CA GLY A 582 4.05 -34.52 -10.77
C GLY A 582 4.08 -35.71 -11.74
N GLN A 583 2.92 -36.27 -12.06
CA GLN A 583 2.82 -37.29 -13.12
C GLN A 583 2.97 -36.64 -14.52
N PRO A 584 3.69 -37.29 -15.47
CA PRO A 584 3.70 -36.84 -16.86
C PRO A 584 2.27 -36.83 -17.43
N ILE A 585 1.94 -35.84 -18.27
CA ILE A 585 0.71 -35.90 -19.06
C ILE A 585 0.78 -37.18 -19.91
N GLN A 586 -0.16 -38.11 -19.69
CA GLN A 586 -0.29 -39.27 -20.58
C GLN A 586 -0.58 -38.73 -21.99
N ALA A 587 0.29 -39.09 -22.94
CA ALA A 587 0.21 -38.68 -24.34
C ALA A 587 -1.07 -39.18 -25.03
#